data_AF-A0A7Y4YKZ8-F1
#
_entry.id   AF-A0A7Y4YKZ8-F1
#
_cell.length_a   1.000
_cell.length_b   1.000
_cell.length_c   1.000
_cell.angle_alpha   90.00
_cell.angle_beta   90.00
_cell.angle_gamma   90.00
#
_symmetry.space_group_name_H-M   'P 1'
#
loop_
_entity.id
_entity.type
_entity.pdbx_description
1 polymer ?
#
loop_
_entity_poly.entity_id
_entity_poly.type
_entity_poly.pdbx_seq_one_letter_code
_entity_poly.pdbx_strand_id
1 'polypeptide(L)'
;MRPRFSIYAEFHDVPAKLAHQQTTVTASNVRLACNDGLKELLKKDGIKGRRHQRIKLTIVRVKQAPESITPSTECNTSLQRDTHSDRP
;
A
#
# COMPACT_ATOMS: atom_id res chain seq x y z
N MET A 1 0.54 20.04 -12.72
CA MET A 1 0.67 18.73 -12.03
C MET A 1 -0.71 18.13 -11.81
N ARG A 2 -0.92 16.83 -12.12
CA ARG A 2 -2.16 16.14 -11.77
C ARG A 2 -2.19 15.87 -10.26
N PRO A 3 -3.33 16.08 -9.57
CA PRO A 3 -3.45 15.77 -8.15
C PRO A 3 -3.09 14.32 -7.85
N ARG A 4 -2.43 14.10 -6.71
CA ARG A 4 -2.11 12.77 -6.18
C ARG A 4 -3.15 12.37 -5.14
N PHE A 5 -3.58 11.12 -5.17
CA PHE A 5 -4.57 10.56 -4.27
C PHE A 5 -4.04 9.30 -3.61
N SER A 6 -4.14 9.22 -2.28
CA SER A 6 -3.91 8.00 -1.52
C SER A 6 -5.24 7.30 -1.32
N ILE A 7 -5.26 6.00 -1.60
CA ILE A 7 -6.47 5.18 -1.63
C ILE A 7 -6.25 4.00 -0.69
N TYR A 8 -7.13 3.90 0.28
CA TYR A 8 -7.16 2.83 1.27
C TYR A 8 -8.38 1.97 1.00
N ALA A 9 -8.18 0.66 0.98
CA ALA A 9 -9.24 -0.31 0.77
C ALA A 9 -9.26 -1.33 1.90
N GLU A 10 -10.47 -1.68 2.31
CA GLU A 10 -10.75 -2.77 3.23
C GLU A 10 -11.58 -3.83 2.47
N PHE A 11 -11.00 -5.00 2.29
CA PHE A 11 -11.60 -6.17 1.66
C PHE A 11 -12.06 -7.15 2.74
N HIS A 12 -13.38 -7.28 2.90
CA HIS A 12 -13.95 -8.13 3.96
C HIS A 12 -13.89 -9.64 3.64
N ASP A 13 -13.72 -10.01 2.36
CA ASP A 13 -13.73 -11.40 1.88
C ASP A 13 -12.31 -12.01 1.77
N VAL A 14 -11.33 -11.34 2.38
CA VAL A 14 -9.89 -11.66 2.29
C VAL A 14 -9.36 -11.88 3.71
N PRO A 15 -8.37 -12.78 3.92
CA PRO A 15 -7.76 -12.95 5.24
C PRO A 15 -7.30 -11.62 5.84
N ALA A 16 -7.48 -11.45 7.16
CA ALA A 16 -7.24 -10.18 7.86
C ALA A 16 -5.88 -9.53 7.57
N LYS A 17 -4.83 -10.33 7.35
CA LYS A 17 -3.48 -9.86 6.98
C LYS A 17 -3.42 -9.11 5.64
N LEU A 18 -4.36 -9.39 4.74
CA LEU A 18 -4.41 -8.86 3.37
C LEU A 18 -5.67 -7.99 3.14
N ALA A 19 -6.57 -7.93 4.13
CA ALA A 19 -7.83 -7.19 4.08
C ALA A 19 -7.60 -5.69 3.90
N HIS A 20 -6.56 -5.13 4.52
CA HIS A 20 -6.21 -3.73 4.36
C HIS A 20 -5.15 -3.56 3.27
N GLN A 21 -5.47 -2.75 2.27
CA GLN A 21 -4.54 -2.40 1.22
C GLN A 21 -4.51 -0.90 0.99
N GLN A 22 -3.37 -0.45 0.49
CA GLN A 22 -3.17 0.93 0.09
C GLN A 22 -2.53 1.01 -1.29
N THR A 23 -2.94 2.02 -2.06
CA THR A 23 -2.24 2.44 -3.27
C THR A 23 -2.26 3.96 -3.38
N THR A 24 -1.44 4.50 -4.28
CA THR A 24 -1.42 5.93 -4.59
C THR A 24 -1.47 6.13 -6.09
N VAL A 25 -2.37 6.98 -6.57
CA VAL A 25 -2.57 7.24 -8.00
C VAL A 25 -2.61 8.74 -8.28
N THR A 26 -2.25 9.12 -9.50
CA THR A 26 -2.39 10.49 -9.99
C THR A 26 -3.57 10.57 -10.95
N ALA A 27 -4.54 11.44 -10.65
CA ALA A 27 -5.78 11.52 -11.43
C ALA A 27 -6.30 12.96 -11.49
N SER A 28 -7.13 13.26 -12.47
CA SER A 28 -7.72 14.61 -12.63
C SER A 28 -8.83 14.88 -11.62
N ASN A 29 -9.47 13.83 -11.07
CA ASN A 29 -10.55 13.94 -10.10
C ASN A 29 -10.66 12.67 -9.23
N VAL A 30 -11.46 12.75 -8.16
CA VAL A 30 -11.66 11.67 -7.19
C VAL A 30 -12.29 10.42 -7.82
N ARG A 31 -13.18 10.58 -8.81
CA ARG A 31 -13.86 9.45 -9.46
C ARG A 31 -12.89 8.61 -10.29
N LEU A 32 -12.02 9.27 -11.05
CA LEU A 32 -10.94 8.62 -11.77
C LEU A 32 -9.93 7.98 -10.81
N ALA A 33 -9.57 8.70 -9.74
CA ALA A 33 -8.70 8.14 -8.70
C ALA A 33 -9.28 6.85 -8.11
N CYS A 34 -10.58 6.83 -7.79
CA CYS A 34 -11.28 5.64 -7.29
C CYS A 34 -11.15 4.45 -8.25
N ASN A 35 -11.47 4.66 -9.53
CA ASN A 35 -11.42 3.60 -10.54
C ASN A 35 -10.00 3.07 -10.74
N ASP A 36 -9.03 3.97 -10.89
CA ASP A 36 -7.64 3.58 -11.14
C ASP A 36 -7.03 2.93 -9.91
N GLY A 37 -7.32 3.46 -8.71
CA GLY A 37 -6.92 2.87 -7.45
C GLY A 37 -7.48 1.47 -7.23
N LEU A 38 -8.78 1.28 -7.51
CA LEU A 38 -9.39 -0.04 -7.39
C LEU A 38 -8.78 -1.05 -8.38
N LYS A 39 -8.51 -0.64 -9.63
CA LYS A 39 -7.82 -1.50 -10.61
C LYS A 39 -6.45 -1.93 -10.12
N GLU A 40 -5.67 -1.02 -9.54
CA GLU A 40 -4.35 -1.34 -8.98
C GLU A 40 -4.46 -2.28 -7.78
N LEU A 41 -5.44 -2.06 -6.90
CA LEU A 41 -5.65 -2.91 -5.73
C LEU A 41 -6.10 -4.32 -6.10
N LEU A 42 -6.94 -4.48 -7.13
CA LEU A 42 -7.40 -5.79 -7.61
C LEU A 42 -6.29 -6.63 -8.27
N LYS A 43 -5.15 -6.03 -8.61
CA LYS A 43 -3.98 -6.76 -9.12
C LYS A 43 -3.12 -7.37 -8.00
N LYS A 44 -3.30 -6.93 -6.75
CA LYS A 44 -2.47 -7.38 -5.62
C LYS A 44 -2.77 -8.83 -5.23
N ASP A 45 -1.74 -9.50 -4.74
CA ASP A 45 -1.82 -10.87 -4.28
C ASP A 45 -2.81 -11.04 -3.13
N GLY A 46 -3.58 -12.12 -3.17
CA GLY A 46 -4.66 -12.42 -2.23
C GLY A 46 -5.99 -11.72 -2.50
N ILE A 47 -6.03 -10.73 -3.41
CA ILE A 47 -7.25 -10.02 -3.83
C ILE A 47 -7.64 -10.40 -5.25
N LYS A 48 -6.64 -10.54 -6.13
CA LYS A 48 -6.82 -10.94 -7.51
C LYS A 48 -7.62 -12.24 -7.63
N GLY A 49 -8.59 -12.26 -8.54
CA GLY A 49 -9.39 -13.45 -8.84
C GLY A 49 -10.45 -13.82 -7.79
N ARG A 50 -10.55 -13.08 -6.68
CA ARG A 50 -11.62 -13.25 -5.69
C ARG A 50 -12.82 -12.37 -6.04
N ARG A 51 -14.01 -12.88 -5.75
CA ARG A 51 -15.26 -12.11 -5.81
C ARG A 51 -15.41 -11.34 -4.50
N HIS A 52 -15.26 -10.03 -4.56
CA HIS A 52 -15.44 -9.14 -3.40
C HIS A 52 -16.86 -8.60 -3.41
N GLN A 53 -17.64 -8.94 -2.39
CA GLN A 53 -19.02 -8.46 -2.26
C GLN A 53 -19.08 -7.10 -1.57
N ARG A 54 -18.13 -6.83 -0.67
CA ARG A 54 -18.07 -5.60 0.12
C ARG A 54 -16.64 -5.07 0.16
N ILE A 55 -16.45 -3.90 -0.44
CA ILE A 55 -15.20 -3.16 -0.40
C ILE A 55 -15.49 -1.77 0.16
N LYS A 56 -14.78 -1.38 1.22
CA LYS A 56 -14.80 0.00 1.71
C LYS A 56 -13.59 0.73 1.16
N LEU A 57 -13.82 1.84 0.46
CA LEU A 57 -12.78 2.67 -0.12
C LEU A 57 -12.73 4.03 0.57
N THR A 58 -11.55 4.45 1.00
CA THR A 58 -11.27 5.80 1.52
C THR A 58 -10.25 6.46 0.62
N ILE A 59 -10.58 7.64 0.09
CA ILE A 59 -9.74 8.36 -0.87
C ILE A 59 -9.38 9.72 -0.27
N VAL A 60 -8.08 9.98 -0.18
CA VAL A 60 -7.54 11.23 0.37
C VAL A 60 -6.72 11.93 -0.71
N ARG A 61 -7.06 13.17 -1.02
CA ARG A 61 -6.24 14.01 -1.91
C ARG A 61 -5.00 14.45 -1.15
N VAL A 62 -3.83 14.03 -1.63
CA VAL A 62 -2.54 14.45 -1.05
C VAL A 62 -2.24 15.83 -1.61
N LYS A 63 -2.20 16.84 -0.74
CA LYS A 63 -1.58 18.12 -1.09
C LYS A 63 -0.07 17.86 -1.15
N GLN A 64 0.53 17.94 -2.34
CA GLN A 64 1.98 17.98 -2.44
C GLN A 64 2.43 19.23 -1.67
N ALA A 65 3.06 19.04 -0.51
CA ALA A 65 3.92 20.07 0.03
C ALA A 65 5.09 20.26 -0.96
N PRO A 66 5.58 21.49 -1.18
CA PRO A 66 6.76 21.70 -2.00
C PRO A 66 7.90 20.85 -1.44
N GLU A 67 8.54 20.11 -2.33
CA GLU A 67 9.56 19.11 -2.05
C GLU A 67 10.75 19.76 -1.33
N SER A 68 11.01 19.34 -0.09
CA SER A 68 12.35 19.43 0.49
C SER A 68 13.07 18.11 0.24
N ILE A 69 14.24 18.25 -0.38
CA ILE A 69 15.14 17.26 -0.98
C ILE A 69 15.74 16.31 0.11
N THR A 70 15.60 14.98 -0.13
CA THR A 70 16.36 13.71 0.19
C THR A 70 17.55 13.67 1.20
N PRO A 71 18.05 12.50 1.73
CA PRO A 71 17.94 11.11 1.21
C PRO A 71 17.78 9.92 2.21
N SER A 72 17.44 8.76 1.61
CA SER A 72 17.80 7.35 1.89
C SER A 72 18.00 6.83 3.33
N THR A 73 17.20 5.82 3.70
CA THR A 73 17.64 4.80 4.67
C THR A 73 17.54 3.43 4.00
N GLU A 74 18.67 2.95 3.49
CA GLU A 74 18.87 1.52 3.25
C GLU A 74 18.93 0.85 4.63
N CYS A 75 17.87 0.15 5.04
CA CYS A 75 17.98 -0.82 6.13
C CYS A 75 18.42 -2.16 5.54
N ASN A 76 19.72 -2.29 5.30
CA ASN A 76 20.35 -3.61 5.23
C ASN A 76 20.43 -4.17 6.65
N THR A 77 19.56 -5.11 6.99
CA THR A 77 19.73 -5.92 8.21
C THR A 77 20.34 -7.26 7.83
N SER A 78 21.66 -7.27 7.70
CA SER A 78 22.45 -8.50 7.84
C SER A 78 22.61 -8.77 9.34
N LEU A 79 21.79 -9.68 9.90
CA LEU A 79 22.09 -10.24 11.23
C LEU A 79 23.04 -11.43 11.03
N GLN A 80 24.27 -11.24 11.50
CA GLN A 80 25.34 -12.22 11.52
C GLN A 80 24.96 -13.41 12.43
N ARG A 81 25.40 -14.60 12.01
CA ARG A 81 25.44 -15.80 12.84
C ARG A 81 26.52 -15.61 13.90
N ASP A 82 26.13 -15.47 15.16
CA ASP A 82 27.04 -15.69 16.27
C ASP A 82 26.88 -17.12 16.79
N THR A 83 27.82 -17.96 16.38
CA THR A 83 28.22 -19.14 17.12
C THR A 83 28.98 -18.70 18.37
N HIS A 84 28.48 -19.04 19.56
CA HIS A 84 29.38 -19.40 20.65
C HIS A 84 28.72 -20.36 21.64
N SER A 85 29.41 -21.48 21.84
CA SER A 85 29.27 -22.42 22.95
C SER A 85 29.34 -21.71 24.29
N ASP A 86 28.56 -22.14 25.28
CA ASP A 86 29.15 -22.79 26.45
C ASP A 86 28.11 -23.61 27.24
N ARG A 87 28.60 -24.74 27.75
CA ARG A 87 27.89 -25.67 28.65
C ARG A 87 27.93 -25.13 30.08
N PRO A 88 27.05 -25.65 30.93
CA PRO A 88 27.56 -26.39 32.09
C PRO A 88 27.13 -27.86 32.08
#